data_AF-A0A7J5DTV7-F1
#
_entry.id   AF-A0A7J5DTV7-F1
#
_cell.length_a   1.000
_cell.length_b   1.000
_cell.length_c   1.000
_cell.angle_alpha   90.00
_cell.angle_beta   90.00
_cell.angle_gamma   90.00
#
_symmetry.space_group_name_H-M   'P 1'
#
loop_
_entity.id
_entity.type
_entity.pdbx_description
1 polymer ?
#
loop_
_entity_poly.entity_id
_entity_poly.type
_entity_poly.pdbx_seq_one_letter_code
_entity_poly.pdbx_strand_id
1 'polypeptide(L)' 'MPEYRIEFQIQRRDDADDEDDFTEIGFGSSGGCGSLDDAVYAIESDLGNGQWETEPGQPDPDEILDEIRKARA' A
#
# COMPACT_ATOMS: atom_id res chain seq x y z
N MET A 1 -8.04 -26.87 -6.52
CA MET A 1 -8.41 -26.03 -5.36
C MET A 1 -8.47 -24.60 -5.87
N PRO A 2 -9.46 -23.77 -5.47
CA PRO A 2 -9.47 -22.37 -5.90
C PRO A 2 -8.21 -21.66 -5.39
N GLU A 3 -7.74 -20.69 -6.16
CA GLU A 3 -6.61 -19.83 -5.84
C GLU A 3 -7.12 -18.39 -5.79
N TYR A 4 -6.71 -17.65 -4.78
CA TYR A 4 -7.14 -16.29 -4.50
C TYR A 4 -5.96 -15.33 -4.55
N ARG A 5 -6.21 -14.10 -4.96
CA ARG A 5 -5.25 -12.98 -4.94
C ARG A 5 -6.04 -11.69 -4.76
N ILE A 6 -5.50 -10.78 -3.98
CA ILE A 6 -5.99 -9.40 -3.87
C ILE A 6 -4.91 -8.47 -4.42
N GLU A 7 -5.32 -7.54 -5.26
CA GLU A 7 -4.48 -6.45 -5.79
C GLU A 7 -4.93 -5.13 -5.13
N PHE A 8 -3.99 -4.23 -4.90
CA PHE A 8 -4.26 -2.95 -4.26
C PHE A 8 -3.48 -1.81 -4.91
N GLN A 9 -4.03 -0.61 -4.77
CA GLN A 9 -3.33 0.66 -5.00
C GLN A 9 -3.33 1.47 -3.71
N ILE A 10 -2.28 2.24 -3.49
CA ILE A 10 -2.13 3.18 -2.39
C ILE A 10 -2.20 4.56 -3.01
N GLN A 11 -3.09 5.41 -2.50
CA GLN A 11 -3.18 6.78 -2.93
C GLN A 11 -3.11 7.72 -1.74
N ARG A 12 -2.47 8.87 -1.94
CA ARG A 12 -2.35 9.93 -0.95
C ARG A 12 -2.90 11.22 -1.53
N ARG A 13 -3.52 12.02 -0.67
CA ARG A 13 -3.82 13.42 -0.94
C ARG A 13 -2.72 14.26 -0.30
N ASP A 14 -2.15 15.17 -1.07
CA ASP A 14 -1.20 16.14 -0.53
C ASP A 14 -1.95 17.37 0.00
N ASP A 15 -1.67 17.77 1.24
CA ASP A 15 -2.34 18.90 1.92
C ASP A 15 -2.13 20.25 1.20
N ALA A 16 -1.18 20.31 0.27
CA ALA A 16 -0.84 21.51 -0.49
C ALA A 16 -1.74 21.74 -1.71
N ASP A 17 -2.51 20.74 -2.13
CA ASP A 17 -3.44 20.87 -3.25
C ASP A 17 -4.87 21.13 -2.75
N ASP A 18 -5.44 22.25 -3.19
CA ASP A 18 -6.85 22.64 -2.95
C ASP A 18 -7.84 21.70 -3.68
N GLU A 19 -7.35 20.70 -4.41
CA GLU A 19 -8.12 19.71 -5.14
C GLU A 19 -8.38 18.47 -4.26
N ASP A 20 -9.57 17.88 -4.33
CA ASP A 20 -9.96 16.64 -3.61
C ASP A 20 -9.36 15.38 -4.25
N ASP A 21 -8.28 15.53 -5.01
CA ASP A 21 -7.71 14.47 -5.84
C ASP A 21 -6.65 13.66 -5.10
N PHE A 22 -6.71 12.35 -5.30
CA PHE A 22 -5.77 11.38 -4.75
C PHE A 22 -4.77 10.98 -5.82
N THR A 23 -3.49 11.06 -5.50
CA THR A 23 -2.41 10.62 -6.39
C THR A 23 -1.92 9.24 -5.93
N GLU A 24 -1.75 8.33 -6.89
CA GLU A 24 -1.18 7.01 -6.61
C GLU A 24 0.29 7.14 -6.18
N ILE A 25 0.63 6.46 -5.09
CA ILE A 25 1.97 6.45 -4.49
C ILE A 25 2.53 5.03 -4.34
N GLY A 26 1.79 4.02 -4.78
CA GLY A 26 2.27 2.64 -4.79
C GLY A 26 1.16 1.63 -5.07
N PHE A 27 1.55 0.39 -5.33
CA PHE A 27 0.63 -0.71 -5.65
C PHE A 27 1.23 -2.06 -5.27
N GLY A 28 0.41 -3.10 -5.26
CA GLY A 28 0.90 -4.45 -4.96
C GLY A 28 -0.17 -5.52 -5.03
N SER A 29 0.23 -6.72 -4.60
CA SER A 29 -0.60 -7.92 -4.64
C SER A 29 -0.21 -8.89 -3.54
N SER A 30 -1.19 -9.54 -2.92
CA SER A 30 -0.98 -10.63 -1.94
C SER A 30 -0.21 -11.84 -2.48
N GLY A 31 -0.10 -11.96 -3.81
CA GLY A 31 0.25 -13.21 -4.48
C GLY A 31 -0.91 -14.21 -4.47
N GLY A 32 -0.70 -15.37 -5.11
CA GLY A 32 -1.66 -16.47 -5.14
C GLY A 32 -1.67 -17.26 -3.84
N CYS A 33 -2.85 -17.53 -3.29
CA CYS A 33 -3.01 -18.21 -2.00
C CYS A 33 -4.28 -19.08 -1.96
N GLY A 34 -4.36 -19.96 -0.94
CA GLY A 34 -5.40 -20.98 -0.84
C GLY A 34 -6.74 -20.49 -0.28
N SER A 35 -6.78 -19.29 0.30
CA SER A 35 -7.97 -18.70 0.91
C SER A 35 -7.92 -17.16 0.88
N LEU A 36 -9.06 -16.50 1.10
CA LEU A 36 -9.10 -15.04 1.22
C LEU A 36 -8.41 -14.54 2.50
N ASP A 37 -8.45 -15.31 3.58
CA ASP A 37 -7.78 -14.95 4.84
C ASP A 37 -6.25 -14.92 4.67
N ASP A 38 -5.70 -15.88 3.91
CA ASP A 38 -4.28 -15.87 3.55
C ASP A 38 -3.91 -14.64 2.70
N ALA A 39 -4.79 -14.23 1.78
CA ALA A 39 -4.59 -13.04 0.94
C ALA A 39 -4.55 -11.75 1.78
N VAL A 40 -5.47 -11.63 2.74
CA VAL A 40 -5.53 -10.47 3.65
C VAL A 40 -4.30 -10.43 4.55
N TYR A 41 -3.92 -11.57 5.14
CA TYR A 41 -2.72 -11.66 5.96
C TYR A 41 -1.46 -11.23 5.20
N ALA A 42 -1.30 -11.66 3.95
CA ALA A 42 -0.17 -11.26 3.11
C ALA A 42 -0.14 -9.74 2.89
N ILE A 43 -1.29 -9.15 2.51
CA ILE A 43 -1.38 -7.70 2.28
C ILE A 43 -1.10 -6.89 3.54
N GLU A 44 -1.64 -7.30 4.69
CA GLU A 44 -1.38 -6.61 5.96
C GLU A 44 0.11 -6.63 6.30
N SER A 45 0.78 -7.76 6.06
CA SER A 45 2.23 -7.88 6.23
C SER A 45 2.98 -6.97 5.25
N ASP A 46 2.65 -6.99 3.96
CA ASP A 46 3.35 -6.22 2.93
C ASP A 46 3.22 -4.71 3.18
N LEU A 47 1.99 -4.24 3.43
CA LEU A 47 1.71 -2.83 3.76
C LEU A 47 2.33 -2.41 5.10
N GLY A 48 2.38 -3.30 6.09
CA GLY A 48 2.99 -3.00 7.39
C GLY A 48 4.51 -2.85 7.32
N ASN A 49 5.16 -3.48 6.34
CA ASN A 49 6.61 -3.56 6.21
C ASN A 49 7.18 -2.79 5.00
N GLY A 50 6.39 -1.99 4.28
CA GLY A 50 6.93 -1.20 3.18
C GLY A 50 7.15 -1.99 1.89
N GLN A 51 6.55 -3.18 1.76
CA GLN A 51 6.83 -4.12 0.67
C GLN A 51 5.87 -3.96 -0.52
N TRP A 52 5.53 -2.73 -0.88
CA TRP A 52 4.77 -2.42 -2.08
C TRP A 52 5.67 -1.81 -3.15
N GLU A 53 5.20 -1.84 -4.39
CA GLU A 53 5.92 -1.32 -5.54
C GLU A 53 5.62 0.16 -5.76
N THR A 54 6.57 0.87 -6.36
CA THR A 54 6.47 2.30 -6.67
C THR A 54 6.96 2.59 -8.10
N GLU A 55 6.38 3.60 -8.74
CA GLU A 55 6.80 4.14 -10.02
C GLU A 55 7.87 5.25 -9.86
N PRO A 56 8.63 5.57 -10.93
CA PRO A 56 9.58 6.68 -10.90
C PRO A 56 8.92 8.00 -10.48
N GLY A 57 9.42 8.61 -9.40
CA GLY A 57 8.92 9.87 -8.87
C GLY A 57 7.91 9.73 -7.73
N GLN A 58 7.46 8.51 -7.41
CA GLN A 58 6.70 8.24 -6.20
C GLN A 58 7.62 8.19 -4.96
N PRO A 59 7.06 8.47 -3.76
CA PRO A 59 7.83 8.43 -2.51
C PRO A 59 8.28 7.01 -2.15
N ASP A 60 9.39 6.91 -1.41
CA ASP A 60 9.87 5.62 -0.91
C ASP A 60 8.92 5.07 0.17
N PRO A 61 8.61 3.76 0.19
CA PRO A 61 7.76 3.17 1.21
C PRO A 61 8.16 3.48 2.65
N ASP A 62 9.47 3.53 2.96
CA ASP A 62 9.96 3.81 4.31
C ASP A 62 9.67 5.26 4.72
N GLU A 63 9.73 6.21 3.79
CA GLU A 63 9.39 7.61 4.03
C GLU A 63 7.91 7.75 4.44
N ILE A 64 7.02 7.04 3.73
CA ILE A 64 5.59 7.02 4.04
C ILE A 64 5.31 6.38 5.41
N LEU A 65 5.97 5.27 5.72
CA LEU A 65 5.79 4.62 7.02
C LEU A 65 6.29 5.52 8.16
N ASP A 66 7.38 6.25 7.96
CA ASP A 66 7.91 7.20 8.95
C ASP A 66 6.98 8.41 9.16
N GLU A 67 6.36 8.93 8.09
CA GLU A 67 5.31 9.96 8.20
C GLU A 67 4.14 9.48 9.05
N ILE A 68 3.62 8.29 8.76
CA ILE A 68 2.49 7.69 9.50
C ILE A 68 2.86 7.46 10.97
N ARG A 69 4.08 6.98 11.25
CA ARG A 69 4.56 6.78 12.63
C ARG A 69 4.64 8.10 13.40
N LYS A 70 5.16 9.16 12.77
CA LYS A 70 5.25 10.50 13.38
C LYS A 70 3.87 11.09 13.66
N ALA A 71 2.90 10.90 12.76
CA ALA A 71 1.54 11.40 12.95
C ALA A 71 0.76 10.71 14.10
N ARG A 72 1.21 9.51 14.53
CA ARG A 72 0.59 8.74 15.62
C ARG A 72 1.20 9.00 17.00
N ALA A 73 2.35 9.67 17.07
CA ALA A 73 3.08 9.98 18.30
C ALA A 73 2.55 11.27 18.96
#